data_AF-A0A813FG84-F1
#
_entry.id   AF-A0A813FG84-F1
#
_cell.length_a   1.000
_cell.length_b   1.000
_cell.length_c   1.000
_cell.angle_alpha   90.00
_cell.angle_beta   90.00
_cell.angle_gamma   90.00
#
_symmetry.space_group_name_H-M   'P 1'
#
loop_
_entity.id
_entity.type
_entity.pdbx_description
1 polymer ?
#
loop_
_entity_poly.entity_id
_entity_poly.type
_entity_poly.pdbx_seq_one_letter_code
_entity_poly.pdbx_strand_id
1 'polypeptide(L)'
;MTLFMDLTVVAQALFGQSDDDLSKARSSRTARIGAKVGRVVRVLRLIRIVKLYKAVQHDKAKKAKKQRKMSLHDDMDDEPEDDDKAEENKESLVGQKLSAKTTQRTIILVLTMLMILPVLRMDQAERLPASGTYAAEDMREAFTNFETGLVHHSLYDEAVLKALYYHNWFNGKSGECPGSEQGGCSASFSSNAFWVGIAGRRSDAFLTEVALNASLMPAMVRSWNTYASVQNDLFNFGSMPTEAVETLASPWTTKCSVSGVTHVGRSVLSKKIDGTVDHPVDCPGDLRFMEVDRFLPRLMTAEQYQDWYFVIYFDLRSFTRQEAQMSLCTTVFVCFVLCIASIFFSRDAQALVLEPVEQMISRVEAIRDNPLAAMKMADDEFQREEQRKRARLAKDQTRWGKFMNMCRHERPRLSSLVVVL
;
A
#
# COMPACT_ATOMS: atom_id res chain seq x y z
N MET A 1 19.72 -11.39 -20.67
CA MET A 1 18.25 -11.48 -20.59
C MET A 1 17.84 -12.53 -19.54
N THR A 2 18.11 -12.30 -18.25
CA THR A 2 17.75 -13.23 -17.17
C THR A 2 16.98 -12.56 -16.03
N LEU A 3 16.83 -11.24 -16.06
CA LEU A 3 16.18 -10.49 -14.97
C LEU A 3 14.64 -10.41 -15.10
N PHE A 4 14.09 -10.63 -16.30
CA PHE A 4 12.65 -10.52 -16.56
C PHE A 4 11.89 -11.83 -16.27
N MET A 5 12.53 -13.00 -16.42
CA MET A 5 11.88 -14.31 -16.20
C MET A 5 11.79 -14.73 -14.72
N ASP A 6 12.58 -14.14 -13.82
CA ASP A 6 12.46 -14.40 -12.38
C ASP A 6 11.23 -13.72 -11.75
N LEU A 7 10.56 -12.81 -12.46
CA LEU A 7 9.42 -12.09 -11.93
C LEU A 7 8.17 -12.96 -11.80
N THR A 8 7.92 -13.74 -12.86
CA THR A 8 6.78 -14.65 -13.00
C THR A 8 7.06 -15.99 -12.35
N VAL A 9 8.28 -16.51 -12.44
CA VAL A 9 8.65 -17.79 -11.80
C VAL A 9 8.67 -17.68 -10.29
N VAL A 10 9.18 -16.57 -9.71
CA VAL A 10 9.12 -16.36 -8.25
C VAL A 10 7.69 -16.08 -7.80
N ALA A 11 6.88 -15.38 -8.60
CA ALA A 11 5.46 -15.20 -8.30
C ALA A 11 4.70 -16.53 -8.37
N GLN A 12 4.92 -17.36 -9.38
CA GLN A 12 4.33 -18.71 -9.50
C GLN A 12 4.87 -19.68 -8.44
N ALA A 13 6.13 -19.57 -8.02
CA ALA A 13 6.66 -20.41 -6.94
C ALA A 13 6.14 -19.99 -5.56
N LEU A 14 5.79 -18.71 -5.36
CA LEU A 14 5.16 -18.22 -4.13
C LEU A 14 3.63 -18.35 -4.12
N PHE A 15 2.97 -18.31 -5.29
CA PHE A 15 1.51 -18.27 -5.42
C PHE A 15 0.92 -19.50 -6.16
N GLY A 16 1.75 -20.44 -6.61
CA GLY A 16 1.38 -21.53 -7.52
C GLY A 16 1.86 -22.91 -7.04
N GLN A 17 1.75 -23.19 -5.75
CA GLN A 17 1.57 -24.57 -5.30
C GLN A 17 0.08 -24.81 -5.06
N SER A 18 -0.51 -25.65 -5.92
CA SER A 18 -1.89 -26.21 -5.93
C SER A 18 -3.11 -25.26 -5.88
N ASP A 19 -4.09 -25.54 -6.75
CA ASP A 19 -5.40 -24.86 -6.79
C ASP A 19 -6.16 -24.91 -5.44
N ASP A 20 -5.87 -25.91 -4.60
CA ASP A 20 -6.38 -26.05 -3.23
C ASP A 20 -5.80 -25.03 -2.24
N ASP A 21 -4.57 -24.55 -2.45
CA ASP A 21 -3.98 -23.49 -1.62
C ASP A 21 -4.27 -22.09 -2.20
N LEU A 22 -4.54 -21.98 -3.51
CA LEU A 22 -5.07 -20.77 -4.13
C LEU A 22 -6.50 -20.46 -3.65
N SER A 23 -7.34 -21.48 -3.43
CA SER A 23 -8.68 -21.33 -2.87
C SER A 23 -8.64 -21.00 -1.37
N LYS A 24 -7.70 -21.57 -0.59
CA LYS A 24 -7.38 -21.10 0.78
C LYS A 24 -6.79 -19.68 0.81
N ALA A 25 -6.09 -19.28 -0.25
CA ALA A 25 -5.57 -17.92 -0.42
C ALA A 25 -6.63 -16.89 -0.87
N ARG A 26 -7.76 -17.37 -1.40
CA ARG A 26 -8.95 -16.58 -1.76
C ARG A 26 -9.98 -16.47 -0.64
N SER A 27 -9.82 -17.20 0.46
CA SER A 27 -10.50 -16.87 1.72
C SER A 27 -10.26 -15.38 2.02
N SER A 28 -11.33 -14.65 2.35
CA SER A 28 -11.29 -13.18 2.39
C SER A 28 -10.31 -12.61 3.43
N ARG A 29 -9.81 -13.43 4.36
CA ARG A 29 -8.65 -13.12 5.23
C ARG A 29 -7.30 -13.22 4.50
N THR A 30 -7.10 -14.20 3.63
CA THR A 30 -5.85 -14.37 2.87
C THR A 30 -5.80 -13.46 1.64
N ALA A 31 -6.94 -13.02 1.10
CA ALA A 31 -7.01 -11.95 0.10
C ALA A 31 -6.40 -10.62 0.63
N ARG A 32 -6.67 -10.28 1.90
CA ARG A 32 -6.03 -9.15 2.62
C ARG A 32 -4.51 -9.33 2.73
N ILE A 33 -4.03 -10.58 2.80
CA ILE A 33 -2.61 -10.93 2.86
C ILE A 33 -1.99 -10.83 1.46
N GLY A 34 -2.66 -11.27 0.39
CA GLY A 34 -2.17 -11.22 -0.99
C GLY A 34 -1.83 -9.80 -1.47
N ALA A 35 -2.71 -8.83 -1.21
CA ALA A 35 -2.46 -7.42 -1.53
C ALA A 35 -1.30 -6.80 -0.73
N LYS A 36 -1.02 -7.32 0.47
CA LYS A 36 0.12 -6.89 1.32
C LYS A 36 1.42 -7.60 0.91
N VAL A 37 1.38 -8.86 0.49
CA VAL A 37 2.54 -9.65 0.04
C VAL A 37 3.12 -9.13 -1.28
N GLY A 38 2.28 -8.71 -2.23
CA GLY A 38 2.75 -8.09 -3.48
C GLY A 38 3.60 -6.82 -3.23
N ARG A 39 3.31 -6.08 -2.16
CA ARG A 39 4.07 -4.91 -1.72
C ARG A 39 5.42 -5.29 -1.11
N VAL A 40 5.48 -6.38 -0.32
CA VAL A 40 6.73 -6.91 0.27
C VAL A 40 7.68 -7.47 -0.79
N VAL A 41 7.17 -8.10 -1.85
CA VAL A 41 7.99 -8.59 -2.97
C VAL A 41 8.72 -7.44 -3.67
N ARG A 42 8.12 -6.25 -3.78
CA ARG A 42 8.77 -5.05 -4.33
C ARG A 42 9.94 -4.57 -3.46
N VAL A 43 9.83 -4.67 -2.12
CA VAL A 43 10.91 -4.36 -1.16
C VAL A 43 12.12 -5.27 -1.41
N LEU A 44 11.89 -6.58 -1.50
CA LEU A 44 12.95 -7.59 -1.64
C LEU A 44 13.69 -7.45 -2.98
N ARG A 45 12.98 -7.09 -4.06
CA ARG A 45 13.58 -6.81 -5.36
C ARG A 45 14.54 -5.62 -5.30
N LEU A 46 14.20 -4.54 -4.59
CA LEU A 46 15.07 -3.37 -4.48
C LEU A 46 16.27 -3.61 -3.56
N ILE A 47 16.13 -4.39 -2.48
CA ILE A 47 17.28 -4.80 -1.65
C ILE A 47 18.28 -5.58 -2.51
N ARG A 48 17.80 -6.46 -3.40
CA ARG A 48 18.66 -7.17 -4.36
C ARG A 48 19.27 -6.22 -5.40
N ILE A 49 18.52 -5.27 -5.96
CA ILE A 49 19.04 -4.27 -6.92
C ILE A 49 20.08 -3.36 -6.25
N VAL A 50 19.87 -2.92 -5.02
CA VAL A 50 20.83 -2.11 -4.25
C VAL A 50 22.07 -2.93 -3.89
N LYS A 51 21.92 -4.22 -3.54
CA LYS A 51 23.05 -5.13 -3.32
C LYS A 51 23.83 -5.38 -4.62
N LEU A 52 23.14 -5.54 -5.75
CA LEU A 52 23.75 -5.64 -7.08
C LEU A 52 24.48 -4.34 -7.46
N TYR A 53 23.88 -3.18 -7.21
CA TYR A 53 24.52 -1.88 -7.43
C TYR A 53 25.78 -1.73 -6.56
N LYS A 54 25.72 -2.09 -5.27
CA LYS A 54 26.89 -2.13 -4.38
C LYS A 54 27.95 -3.12 -4.86
N ALA A 55 27.56 -4.30 -5.36
CA ALA A 55 28.48 -5.28 -5.92
C ALA A 55 29.21 -4.74 -7.16
N VAL A 56 28.46 -4.14 -8.10
CA VAL A 56 29.02 -3.51 -9.31
C VAL A 56 29.96 -2.35 -8.96
N GLN A 57 29.58 -1.48 -8.01
CA GLN A 57 30.45 -0.42 -7.48
C GLN A 57 31.74 -0.99 -6.86
N HIS A 58 31.62 -2.05 -6.07
CA HIS A 58 32.77 -2.68 -5.40
C HIS A 58 33.71 -3.36 -6.41
N ASP A 59 33.19 -3.92 -7.49
CA ASP A 59 33.98 -4.49 -8.58
C ASP A 59 34.64 -3.43 -9.45
N LYS A 60 33.96 -2.30 -9.73
CA LYS A 60 34.61 -1.12 -10.36
C LYS A 60 35.73 -0.57 -9.48
N ALA A 61 35.53 -0.50 -8.16
CA ALA A 61 36.56 -0.07 -7.21
C ALA A 61 37.76 -1.05 -7.13
N LYS A 62 37.51 -2.36 -7.26
CA LYS A 62 38.58 -3.38 -7.38
C LYS A 62 39.34 -3.27 -8.70
N LYS A 63 38.66 -3.04 -9.83
CA LYS A 63 39.29 -2.84 -11.14
C LYS A 63 40.13 -1.56 -11.18
N ALA A 64 39.62 -0.46 -10.62
CA ALA A 64 40.37 0.79 -10.47
C ALA A 64 41.61 0.61 -9.57
N LYS A 65 41.52 -0.18 -8.48
CA LYS A 65 42.68 -0.54 -7.66
C LYS A 65 43.68 -1.44 -8.38
N LYS A 66 43.22 -2.32 -9.28
CA LYS A 66 44.08 -3.22 -10.06
C LYS A 66 44.84 -2.44 -11.16
N GLN A 67 44.17 -1.53 -11.86
CA GLN A 67 44.81 -0.62 -12.82
C GLN A 67 45.83 0.31 -12.13
N ARG A 68 45.48 0.87 -10.98
CA ARG A 68 46.37 1.74 -10.21
C ARG A 68 47.54 1.02 -9.51
N LYS A 69 47.49 -0.31 -9.41
CA LYS A 69 48.63 -1.16 -9.01
C LYS A 69 49.54 -1.52 -10.18
N MET A 70 49.02 -1.46 -11.40
CA MET A 70 49.75 -1.74 -12.63
C MET A 70 50.50 -0.49 -13.12
N SER A 71 49.93 0.70 -12.90
CA SER A 71 50.56 1.99 -13.20
C SER A 71 51.62 2.47 -12.18
N LEU A 72 52.08 1.60 -11.27
CA LEU A 72 53.15 1.93 -10.31
C LEU A 72 54.47 1.22 -10.69
N HIS A 73 54.51 0.58 -11.86
CA HIS A 73 55.69 -0.15 -12.34
C HIS A 73 56.24 0.38 -13.68
N ASP A 74 55.47 1.16 -14.44
CA ASP A 74 55.92 1.81 -15.67
C ASP A 74 56.01 3.33 -15.45
N ASP A 75 57.15 3.77 -14.93
CA ASP A 75 57.62 5.15 -15.07
C ASP A 75 59.04 5.06 -15.65
N MET A 76 59.16 4.81 -16.96
CA MET A 76 60.25 5.31 -17.80
C MET A 76 59.74 5.48 -19.25
N ASP A 77 60.08 6.65 -19.79
CA ASP A 77 60.05 7.08 -21.19
C ASP A 77 58.69 7.39 -21.83
N ASP A 78 58.37 8.69 -21.96
CA ASP A 78 58.48 9.40 -23.25
C ASP A 78 58.06 10.89 -23.13
N GLU A 79 58.83 11.73 -23.82
CA GLU A 79 58.65 13.19 -23.97
C GLU A 79 57.50 13.56 -24.95
N PRO A 80 57.06 14.84 -24.99
CA PRO A 80 55.75 15.22 -25.50
C PRO A 80 55.76 15.57 -27.01
N GLU A 81 54.66 15.27 -27.70
CA GLU A 81 54.30 15.93 -28.96
C GLU A 81 52.90 16.54 -28.86
N ASP A 82 52.83 17.83 -29.21
CA ASP A 82 51.65 18.65 -29.41
C ASP A 82 50.77 18.13 -30.57
N ASP A 83 49.44 18.22 -30.47
CA ASP A 83 48.68 19.35 -31.04
C ASP A 83 47.17 19.06 -31.17
N ASP A 84 46.41 20.13 -30.94
CA ASP A 84 45.13 20.50 -31.53
C ASP A 84 43.77 19.80 -31.24
N LYS A 85 42.93 20.64 -30.59
CA LYS A 85 41.51 20.95 -30.89
C LYS A 85 40.47 19.84 -30.77
N ALA A 86 39.97 19.70 -29.54
CA ALA A 86 38.53 19.74 -29.30
C ALA A 86 38.26 20.48 -27.98
N GLU A 87 37.87 21.76 -28.07
CA GLU A 87 37.13 22.44 -27.01
C GLU A 87 35.74 21.80 -26.88
N GLU A 88 35.71 20.54 -26.46
CA GLU A 88 34.51 19.97 -25.89
C GLU A 88 34.49 20.45 -24.45
N ASN A 89 33.50 21.28 -24.10
CA ASN A 89 33.21 21.76 -22.75
C ASN A 89 33.43 20.67 -21.70
N LYS A 90 34.66 20.56 -21.18
CA LYS A 90 34.99 19.68 -20.07
C LYS A 90 34.34 20.34 -18.86
N GLU A 91 33.09 19.97 -18.60
CA GLU A 91 32.41 20.27 -17.34
C GLU A 91 33.43 20.11 -16.21
N SER A 92 33.51 21.11 -15.32
CA SER A 92 34.51 21.07 -14.26
C SER A 92 34.37 19.75 -13.49
N LEU A 93 35.49 19.16 -13.06
CA LEU A 93 35.52 17.92 -12.28
C LEU A 93 34.62 17.99 -11.03
N VAL A 94 34.32 19.21 -10.59
CA VAL A 94 33.39 19.54 -9.52
C VAL A 94 31.94 19.41 -9.99
N GLY A 95 31.59 19.96 -11.15
CA GLY A 95 30.27 19.83 -11.78
C GLY A 95 29.87 18.37 -12.06
N GLN A 96 30.78 17.55 -12.62
CA GLN A 96 30.51 16.12 -12.81
C GLN A 96 30.31 15.37 -11.49
N LYS A 97 31.12 15.68 -10.46
CA LYS A 97 30.95 15.07 -9.12
C LYS A 97 29.66 15.53 -8.44
N LEU A 98 29.25 16.77 -8.64
CA LEU A 98 27.99 17.32 -8.11
C LEU A 98 26.82 16.60 -8.73
N SER A 99 26.80 16.54 -10.06
CA SER A 99 25.77 15.87 -10.83
C SER A 99 25.68 14.40 -10.45
N ALA A 100 26.80 13.67 -10.37
CA ALA A 100 26.80 12.26 -10.00
C ALA A 100 26.27 11.99 -8.57
N LYS A 101 26.63 12.81 -7.59
CA LYS A 101 26.15 12.64 -6.20
C LYS A 101 24.68 13.01 -6.03
N THR A 102 24.28 14.14 -6.61
CA THR A 102 22.90 14.63 -6.54
C THR A 102 21.97 13.66 -7.25
N THR A 103 22.28 13.27 -8.49
CA THR A 103 21.49 12.27 -9.26
C THR A 103 21.36 10.95 -8.51
N GLN A 104 22.44 10.44 -7.90
CA GLN A 104 22.37 9.20 -7.11
C GLN A 104 21.40 9.31 -5.93
N ARG A 105 21.45 10.42 -5.18
CA ARG A 105 20.55 10.64 -4.03
C ARG A 105 19.10 10.85 -4.48
N THR A 106 18.88 11.59 -5.56
CA THR A 106 17.56 11.79 -6.18
C THR A 106 16.96 10.46 -6.62
N ILE A 107 17.73 9.60 -7.29
CA ILE A 107 17.25 8.28 -7.73
C ILE A 107 16.83 7.42 -6.54
N ILE A 108 17.62 7.39 -5.46
CA ILE A 108 17.27 6.65 -4.25
C ILE A 108 15.97 7.20 -3.65
N LEU A 109 15.84 8.53 -3.55
CA LEU A 109 14.67 9.19 -2.99
C LEU A 109 13.40 8.92 -3.82
N VAL A 110 13.49 9.04 -5.15
CA VAL A 110 12.39 8.71 -6.08
C VAL A 110 12.01 7.23 -5.96
N LEU A 111 12.99 6.32 -5.90
CA LEU A 111 12.71 4.89 -5.72
C LEU A 111 12.02 4.60 -4.38
N THR A 112 12.43 5.27 -3.29
CA THR A 112 11.74 5.13 -1.99
C THR A 112 10.31 5.67 -2.04
N MET A 113 10.08 6.78 -2.73
CA MET A 113 8.75 7.35 -2.90
C MET A 113 7.85 6.42 -3.71
N LEU A 114 8.31 5.94 -4.87
CA LEU A 114 7.59 4.99 -5.72
C LEU A 114 7.27 3.67 -5.02
N MET A 115 8.04 3.31 -4.00
CA MET A 115 7.85 2.09 -3.21
C MET A 115 6.85 2.28 -2.06
N ILE A 116 6.90 3.41 -1.36
CA ILE A 116 6.07 3.66 -0.17
C ILE A 116 4.67 4.15 -0.57
N LEU A 117 4.53 4.93 -1.65
CA LEU A 117 3.23 5.39 -2.13
C LEU A 117 2.20 4.26 -2.38
N PRO A 118 2.52 3.16 -3.07
CA PRO A 118 1.56 2.05 -3.23
C PRO A 118 1.27 1.31 -1.92
N VAL A 119 2.14 1.40 -0.91
CA VAL A 119 1.88 0.84 0.43
C VAL A 119 0.88 1.68 1.19
N LEU A 120 0.95 3.00 1.03
CA LEU A 120 0.07 3.95 1.70
C LEU A 120 -1.30 4.13 1.03
N ARG A 121 -1.57 3.44 -0.10
CA ARG A 121 -2.91 3.41 -0.69
C ARG A 121 -3.75 2.31 -0.07
N MET A 122 -5.01 2.63 0.21
CA MET A 122 -6.03 1.62 0.57
C MET A 122 -6.40 0.81 -0.67
N ASP A 123 -6.65 -0.48 -0.46
CA ASP A 123 -7.04 -1.38 -1.53
C ASP A 123 -8.55 -1.28 -1.77
N GLN A 124 -8.95 -1.04 -3.03
CA GLN A 124 -10.35 -0.97 -3.40
C GLN A 124 -11.04 -2.34 -3.31
N ALA A 125 -10.28 -3.44 -3.28
CA ALA A 125 -10.84 -4.77 -3.04
C ALA A 125 -11.45 -4.90 -1.63
N GLU A 126 -11.03 -4.09 -0.65
CA GLU A 126 -11.60 -4.09 0.71
C GLU A 126 -12.99 -3.41 0.76
N ARG A 127 -13.35 -2.67 -0.29
CA ARG A 127 -14.65 -2.00 -0.45
C ARG A 127 -15.73 -2.91 -1.05
N LEU A 128 -15.37 -3.96 -1.78
CA LEU A 128 -16.31 -4.65 -2.66
C LEU A 128 -16.49 -6.14 -2.30
N PRO A 129 -17.65 -6.50 -1.76
CA PRO A 129 -18.35 -7.69 -2.20
C PRO A 129 -19.17 -7.30 -3.44
N ALA A 130 -18.77 -7.78 -4.62
CA ALA A 130 -19.43 -7.50 -5.91
C ALA A 130 -20.91 -7.97 -5.99
N SER A 131 -21.47 -8.48 -4.89
CA SER A 131 -22.82 -9.01 -4.76
C SER A 131 -23.88 -7.95 -4.50
N GLY A 132 -23.55 -6.71 -4.13
CA GLY A 132 -24.57 -5.69 -3.81
C GLY A 132 -25.56 -5.42 -4.94
N THR A 133 -25.07 -5.32 -6.19
CA THR A 133 -25.95 -5.20 -7.37
C THR A 133 -26.73 -6.48 -7.64
N TYR A 134 -26.10 -7.64 -7.51
CA TYR A 134 -26.75 -8.93 -7.74
C TYR A 134 -27.86 -9.19 -6.72
N ALA A 135 -27.64 -8.83 -5.46
CA ALA A 135 -28.64 -8.89 -4.40
C ALA A 135 -29.85 -8.00 -4.71
N ALA A 136 -29.62 -6.78 -5.23
CA ALA A 136 -30.71 -5.91 -5.62
C ALA A 136 -31.54 -6.48 -6.79
N GLU A 137 -30.89 -7.13 -7.76
CA GLU A 137 -31.57 -7.87 -8.85
C GLU A 137 -32.39 -9.05 -8.31
N ASP A 138 -31.78 -9.89 -7.49
CA ASP A 138 -32.41 -11.09 -6.92
C ASP A 138 -33.66 -10.71 -6.10
N MET A 139 -33.58 -9.65 -5.30
CA MET A 139 -34.72 -9.10 -4.57
C MET A 139 -35.85 -8.64 -5.50
N ARG A 140 -35.52 -7.95 -6.61
CA ARG A 140 -36.51 -7.44 -7.57
C ARG A 140 -37.17 -8.58 -8.34
N GLU A 141 -36.39 -9.57 -8.77
CA GLU A 141 -36.88 -10.75 -9.45
C GLU A 141 -37.79 -11.57 -8.54
N ALA A 142 -37.34 -11.88 -7.32
CA ALA A 142 -38.12 -12.64 -6.34
C ALA A 142 -39.45 -11.94 -5.99
N PHE A 143 -39.43 -10.60 -5.85
CA PHE A 143 -40.65 -9.83 -5.61
C PHE A 143 -41.61 -9.86 -6.80
N THR A 144 -41.10 -9.72 -8.02
CA THR A 144 -41.93 -9.76 -9.24
C THR A 144 -42.57 -11.15 -9.41
N ASN A 145 -41.84 -12.21 -9.09
CA ASN A 145 -42.35 -13.59 -9.11
C ASN A 145 -43.39 -13.85 -8.01
N PHE A 146 -43.27 -13.17 -6.86
CA PHE A 146 -44.28 -13.18 -5.81
C PHE A 146 -45.55 -12.44 -6.25
N GLU A 147 -45.43 -11.22 -6.82
CA GLU A 147 -46.59 -10.44 -7.29
C GLU A 147 -47.38 -11.15 -8.40
N THR A 148 -46.69 -11.90 -9.26
CA THR A 148 -47.33 -12.71 -10.31
C THR A 148 -47.93 -14.02 -9.78
N GLY A 149 -47.75 -14.33 -8.49
CA GLY A 149 -48.27 -15.54 -7.84
C GLY A 149 -47.54 -16.83 -8.20
N LEU A 150 -46.37 -16.73 -8.86
CA LEU A 150 -45.55 -17.89 -9.24
C LEU A 150 -44.82 -18.50 -8.04
N VAL A 151 -44.56 -17.68 -7.02
CA VAL A 151 -43.66 -18.02 -5.91
C VAL A 151 -44.28 -17.60 -4.56
N HIS A 152 -44.04 -18.38 -3.50
CA HIS A 152 -44.45 -18.03 -2.14
C HIS A 152 -43.64 -16.85 -1.57
N HIS A 153 -44.27 -16.03 -0.73
CA HIS A 153 -43.63 -14.88 -0.07
C HIS A 153 -42.32 -15.24 0.68
N SER A 154 -42.21 -16.46 1.19
CA SER A 154 -41.01 -16.92 1.91
C SER A 154 -39.74 -16.91 1.07
N LEU A 155 -39.82 -17.11 -0.24
CA LEU A 155 -38.66 -17.08 -1.14
C LEU A 155 -38.21 -15.63 -1.42
N TYR A 156 -39.16 -14.68 -1.46
CA TYR A 156 -38.84 -13.26 -1.47
C TYR A 156 -38.15 -12.84 -0.17
N ASP A 157 -38.71 -13.23 0.98
CA ASP A 157 -38.11 -12.97 2.29
C ASP A 157 -36.69 -13.52 2.37
N GLU A 158 -36.47 -14.74 1.86
CA GLU A 158 -35.15 -15.38 1.79
C GLU A 158 -34.16 -14.56 0.94
N ALA A 159 -34.56 -14.07 -0.23
CA ALA A 159 -33.70 -13.25 -1.09
C ALA A 159 -33.26 -11.95 -0.39
N VAL A 160 -34.19 -11.25 0.26
CA VAL A 160 -33.88 -10.01 1.02
C VAL A 160 -33.02 -10.30 2.25
N LEU A 161 -33.34 -11.35 3.01
CA LEU A 161 -32.59 -11.73 4.21
C LEU A 161 -31.18 -12.21 3.85
N LYS A 162 -31.02 -12.99 2.79
CA LYS A 162 -29.72 -13.41 2.26
C LYS A 162 -28.87 -12.20 1.88
N ALA A 163 -29.44 -11.20 1.22
CA ALA A 163 -28.75 -9.95 0.91
C ALA A 163 -28.28 -9.20 2.16
N LEU A 164 -29.16 -9.00 3.14
CA LEU A 164 -28.85 -8.28 4.38
C LEU A 164 -27.81 -9.00 5.25
N TYR A 165 -27.97 -10.32 5.43
CA TYR A 165 -27.08 -11.11 6.27
C TYR A 165 -25.73 -11.31 5.60
N TYR A 166 -25.67 -11.59 4.30
CA TYR A 166 -24.37 -11.69 3.59
C TYR A 166 -23.52 -10.42 3.78
N HIS A 167 -24.18 -9.26 3.91
CA HIS A 167 -23.58 -7.96 4.19
C HIS A 167 -23.79 -7.48 5.64
N ASN A 168 -23.88 -8.39 6.61
CA ASN A 168 -24.24 -8.08 8.00
C ASN A 168 -23.29 -7.05 8.62
N TRP A 169 -23.86 -5.90 8.99
CA TRP A 169 -23.15 -4.79 9.61
C TRP A 169 -22.58 -5.09 10.99
N PHE A 170 -23.27 -5.87 11.82
CA PHE A 170 -22.85 -6.13 13.20
C PHE A 170 -21.59 -7.00 13.26
N ASN A 171 -21.56 -8.04 12.42
CA ASN A 171 -20.36 -8.85 12.27
C ASN A 171 -19.24 -8.08 11.54
N GLY A 172 -19.61 -7.15 10.65
CA GLY A 172 -18.70 -6.16 10.07
C GLY A 172 -17.84 -5.39 11.08
N LYS A 173 -18.39 -5.11 12.27
CA LYS A 173 -17.76 -4.30 13.33
C LYS A 173 -16.95 -5.10 14.34
N SER A 174 -17.33 -6.35 14.63
CA SER A 174 -16.63 -7.19 15.62
C SER A 174 -15.19 -7.50 15.19
N GLY A 175 -14.92 -7.54 13.88
CA GLY A 175 -13.60 -7.91 13.34
C GLY A 175 -13.28 -9.41 13.46
N GLU A 176 -14.16 -10.18 14.09
CA GLU A 176 -14.04 -11.61 14.34
C GLU A 176 -15.10 -12.35 13.53
N CYS A 177 -14.70 -13.43 12.85
CA CYS A 177 -15.64 -14.25 12.07
C CYS A 177 -16.19 -15.36 12.98
N PRO A 178 -17.51 -15.57 13.05
CA PRO A 178 -18.07 -16.76 13.69
C PRO A 178 -17.75 -18.00 12.84
N GLY A 179 -17.36 -19.11 13.47
CA GLY A 179 -17.03 -20.38 12.81
C GLY A 179 -15.54 -20.63 12.55
N SER A 180 -15.24 -21.61 11.70
CA SER A 180 -13.86 -22.09 11.48
C SER A 180 -12.94 -21.03 10.84
N GLU A 181 -11.67 -20.99 11.27
CA GLU A 181 -10.65 -20.00 10.85
C GLU A 181 -10.37 -19.95 9.33
N GLN A 182 -10.84 -20.95 8.59
CA GLN A 182 -10.56 -21.15 7.17
C GLN A 182 -11.58 -20.44 6.25
N GLY A 183 -12.79 -20.17 6.75
CA GLY A 183 -13.87 -19.48 6.03
C GLY A 183 -13.73 -17.95 6.00
N GLY A 184 -14.32 -17.33 4.98
CA GLY A 184 -14.50 -15.87 4.92
C GLY A 184 -15.70 -15.41 5.75
N CYS A 185 -15.79 -14.12 6.06
CA CYS A 185 -16.98 -13.56 6.71
C CYS A 185 -17.27 -12.13 6.27
N SER A 186 -18.43 -11.61 6.67
CA SER A 186 -18.81 -10.20 6.45
C SER A 186 -17.84 -9.21 7.11
N ALA A 187 -17.22 -9.55 8.24
CA ALA A 187 -16.13 -8.77 8.87
C ALA A 187 -14.89 -8.58 7.97
N SER A 188 -14.76 -9.39 6.92
CA SER A 188 -13.69 -9.22 5.94
C SER A 188 -13.86 -7.99 5.04
N PHE A 189 -15.06 -7.41 4.97
CA PHE A 189 -15.38 -6.28 4.10
C PHE A 189 -15.73 -5.04 4.91
N SER A 190 -15.38 -3.87 4.37
CA SER A 190 -15.67 -2.58 5.01
C SER A 190 -17.01 -1.97 4.56
N SER A 191 -17.71 -2.62 3.63
CA SER A 191 -19.02 -2.24 3.14
C SER A 191 -20.08 -3.22 3.64
N ASN A 192 -20.99 -2.73 4.46
CA ASN A 192 -22.04 -3.54 5.07
C ASN A 192 -23.41 -2.90 4.87
N ALA A 193 -24.43 -3.71 4.63
CA ALA A 193 -25.78 -3.23 4.40
C ALA A 193 -26.39 -2.74 5.72
N PHE A 194 -26.94 -1.53 5.72
CA PHE A 194 -27.60 -0.97 6.90
C PHE A 194 -29.04 -0.54 6.65
N TRP A 195 -29.45 -0.34 5.40
CA TRP A 195 -30.81 0.06 5.05
C TRP A 195 -31.27 -0.66 3.78
N VAL A 196 -32.53 -1.08 3.79
CA VAL A 196 -33.21 -1.70 2.64
C VAL A 196 -34.61 -1.11 2.48
N GLY A 197 -35.06 -1.02 1.24
CA GLY A 197 -36.40 -0.57 0.95
C GLY A 197 -36.61 -0.24 -0.52
N ILE A 198 -37.64 0.57 -0.76
CA ILE A 198 -38.07 1.01 -2.08
C ILE A 198 -37.85 2.52 -2.20
N ALA A 199 -37.49 2.97 -3.39
CA ALA A 199 -37.36 4.37 -3.73
C ALA A 199 -38.12 4.66 -5.03
N GLY A 200 -38.69 5.86 -5.14
CA GLY A 200 -39.42 6.26 -6.34
C GLY A 200 -39.79 7.73 -6.34
N ARG A 201 -40.24 8.22 -7.50
CA ARG A 201 -40.68 9.62 -7.68
C ARG A 201 -42.20 9.77 -7.73
N ARG A 202 -42.93 8.65 -7.70
CA ARG A 202 -44.39 8.62 -7.64
C ARG A 202 -44.91 9.11 -6.28
N SER A 203 -46.22 9.25 -6.15
CA SER A 203 -46.86 9.69 -4.90
C SER A 203 -46.45 8.85 -3.68
N ASP A 204 -46.20 9.50 -2.55
CA ASP A 204 -45.78 8.85 -1.29
C ASP A 204 -46.77 7.77 -0.81
N ALA A 205 -48.07 7.93 -1.08
CA ALA A 205 -49.09 6.94 -0.72
C ALA A 205 -48.86 5.60 -1.45
N PHE A 206 -48.65 5.66 -2.76
CA PHE A 206 -48.34 4.49 -3.59
C PHE A 206 -47.07 3.78 -3.11
N LEU A 207 -46.00 4.53 -2.83
CA LEU A 207 -44.75 3.94 -2.34
C LEU A 207 -44.92 3.26 -0.98
N THR A 208 -45.79 3.80 -0.12
CA THR A 208 -46.08 3.20 1.19
C THR A 208 -46.83 1.88 1.04
N GLU A 209 -47.78 1.80 0.10
CA GLU A 209 -48.53 0.57 -0.18
C GLU A 209 -47.61 -0.54 -0.70
N VAL A 210 -46.75 -0.23 -1.69
CA VAL A 210 -45.77 -1.19 -2.21
C VAL A 210 -44.78 -1.61 -1.11
N ALA A 211 -44.33 -0.68 -0.26
CA ALA A 211 -43.43 -1.00 0.85
C ALA A 211 -44.07 -1.87 1.94
N LEU A 212 -45.37 -1.70 2.22
CA LEU A 212 -46.09 -2.57 3.13
C LEU A 212 -46.22 -3.99 2.57
N ASN A 213 -46.50 -4.13 1.27
CA ASN A 213 -46.54 -5.43 0.59
C ASN A 213 -45.16 -6.11 0.52
N ALA A 214 -44.09 -5.31 0.39
CA ALA A 214 -42.71 -5.77 0.37
C ALA A 214 -42.11 -6.01 1.78
N SER A 215 -42.90 -5.87 2.85
CA SER A 215 -42.39 -6.03 4.21
C SER A 215 -42.13 -7.49 4.57
N LEU A 216 -41.09 -7.74 5.38
CA LEU A 216 -40.64 -9.10 5.70
C LEU A 216 -41.51 -9.79 6.75
N MET A 217 -41.70 -11.10 6.63
CA MET A 217 -42.42 -11.87 7.64
C MET A 217 -41.59 -12.04 8.94
N PRO A 218 -42.11 -11.65 10.13
CA PRO A 218 -41.39 -11.75 11.40
C PRO A 218 -40.91 -13.16 11.78
N ALA A 219 -41.61 -14.20 11.31
CA ALA A 219 -41.22 -15.58 11.52
C ALA A 219 -39.96 -15.94 10.72
N MET A 220 -39.87 -15.49 9.46
CA MET A 220 -38.72 -15.73 8.59
C MET A 220 -37.48 -15.03 9.10
N VAL A 221 -37.58 -13.76 9.52
CA VAL A 221 -36.43 -13.01 10.06
C VAL A 221 -35.82 -13.71 11.28
N ARG A 222 -36.65 -14.22 12.20
CA ARG A 222 -36.18 -14.94 13.41
C ARG A 222 -35.58 -16.30 13.10
N SER A 223 -36.18 -17.05 12.18
CA SER A 223 -35.63 -18.32 11.68
C SER A 223 -34.24 -18.11 11.08
N TRP A 224 -34.10 -17.09 10.24
CA TRP A 224 -32.83 -16.77 9.59
C TRP A 224 -31.75 -16.33 10.57
N ASN A 225 -32.09 -15.53 11.60
CA ASN A 225 -31.13 -15.16 12.64
C ASN A 225 -30.63 -16.38 13.43
N THR A 226 -31.51 -17.35 13.67
CA THR A 226 -31.15 -18.60 14.35
C THR A 226 -30.19 -19.41 13.48
N TYR A 227 -30.50 -19.55 12.19
CA TYR A 227 -29.60 -20.19 11.21
C TYR A 227 -28.23 -19.49 11.15
N ALA A 228 -28.21 -18.16 11.13
CA ALA A 228 -26.99 -17.36 11.13
C ALA A 228 -26.07 -17.59 12.35
N SER A 229 -26.64 -17.98 13.49
CA SER A 229 -25.89 -18.22 14.73
C SER A 229 -25.17 -19.59 14.76
N VAL A 230 -25.69 -20.58 14.04
CA VAL A 230 -25.18 -21.96 14.01
C VAL A 230 -24.41 -22.29 12.73
N GLN A 231 -24.30 -21.32 11.82
CA GLN A 231 -23.71 -21.49 10.51
C GLN A 231 -22.23 -21.93 10.61
N ASN A 232 -21.83 -22.87 9.76
CA ASN A 232 -20.45 -23.28 9.57
C ASN A 232 -20.14 -23.50 8.08
N ASP A 233 -20.50 -22.51 7.28
CA ASP A 233 -20.27 -22.51 5.84
C ASP A 233 -18.89 -21.91 5.52
N LEU A 234 -18.50 -22.00 4.24
CA LEU A 234 -17.29 -21.34 3.75
C LEU A 234 -17.34 -19.80 3.94
N PHE A 235 -18.54 -19.23 3.99
CA PHE A 235 -18.77 -17.82 4.28
C PHE A 235 -19.78 -17.66 5.42
N ASN A 236 -19.32 -17.21 6.58
CA ASN A 236 -20.17 -17.01 7.75
C ASN A 236 -20.52 -15.53 7.92
N PHE A 237 -21.82 -15.22 7.98
CA PHE A 237 -22.27 -13.82 8.12
C PHE A 237 -22.53 -13.39 9.55
N GLY A 238 -22.69 -14.33 10.49
CA GLY A 238 -22.99 -14.07 11.89
C GLY A 238 -24.42 -13.60 12.15
N SER A 239 -24.86 -13.70 13.40
CA SER A 239 -26.17 -13.27 13.84
C SER A 239 -26.26 -11.74 14.05
N MET A 240 -27.48 -11.23 14.11
CA MET A 240 -27.80 -9.85 14.46
C MET A 240 -28.35 -9.79 15.91
N PRO A 241 -28.15 -8.66 16.62
CA PRO A 241 -28.77 -8.40 17.91
C PRO A 241 -30.30 -8.42 17.83
N THR A 242 -30.95 -8.74 18.95
CA THR A 242 -32.41 -8.85 19.05
C THR A 242 -33.13 -7.57 18.62
N GLU A 243 -32.58 -6.41 18.95
CA GLU A 243 -33.11 -5.09 18.63
C GLU A 243 -33.15 -4.86 17.12
N ALA A 244 -32.14 -5.35 16.40
CA ALA A 244 -32.04 -5.24 14.95
C ALA A 244 -32.99 -6.21 14.25
N VAL A 245 -33.12 -7.43 14.78
CA VAL A 245 -34.07 -8.45 14.30
C VAL A 245 -35.51 -7.97 14.43
N GLU A 246 -35.89 -7.40 15.58
CA GLU A 246 -37.20 -6.80 15.79
C GLU A 246 -37.47 -5.65 14.82
N THR A 247 -36.45 -4.85 14.56
CA THR A 247 -36.53 -3.72 13.64
C THR A 247 -36.77 -4.20 12.21
N LEU A 248 -36.07 -5.24 11.76
CA LEU A 248 -36.27 -5.85 10.44
C LEU A 248 -37.62 -6.57 10.30
N ALA A 249 -38.12 -7.16 11.39
CA ALA A 249 -39.43 -7.79 11.44
C ALA A 249 -40.60 -6.80 11.47
N SER A 250 -40.34 -5.51 11.69
CA SER A 250 -41.39 -4.48 11.67
C SER A 250 -41.72 -4.03 10.23
N PRO A 251 -42.97 -3.63 9.95
CA PRO A 251 -43.39 -3.23 8.62
C PRO A 251 -42.64 -1.98 8.13
N TRP A 252 -42.37 -1.92 6.82
CA TRP A 252 -41.62 -0.84 6.20
C TRP A 252 -42.47 0.44 6.09
N THR A 253 -42.40 1.26 7.13
CA THR A 253 -43.19 2.49 7.28
C THR A 253 -42.34 3.76 7.34
N THR A 254 -41.03 3.62 7.50
CA THR A 254 -40.09 4.74 7.64
C THR A 254 -39.93 5.45 6.30
N LYS A 255 -40.25 6.75 6.25
CA LYS A 255 -40.14 7.57 5.05
C LYS A 255 -38.95 8.52 5.16
N CYS A 256 -38.16 8.56 4.11
CA CYS A 256 -36.97 9.40 4.00
C CYS A 256 -36.97 10.09 2.64
N SER A 257 -36.56 11.36 2.58
CA SER A 257 -36.33 12.04 1.30
C SER A 257 -34.83 12.23 1.10
N VAL A 258 -34.27 11.61 0.06
CA VAL A 258 -32.84 11.66 -0.24
C VAL A 258 -32.68 12.08 -1.70
N SER A 259 -31.98 13.19 -1.93
CA SER A 259 -31.71 13.73 -3.28
C SER A 259 -32.97 13.95 -4.13
N GLY A 260 -34.09 14.35 -3.49
CA GLY A 260 -35.36 14.61 -4.17
C GLY A 260 -36.15 13.37 -4.58
N VAL A 261 -35.80 12.19 -4.04
CA VAL A 261 -36.52 10.93 -4.24
C VAL A 261 -37.03 10.43 -2.89
N THR A 262 -38.30 10.02 -2.83
CA THR A 262 -38.90 9.44 -1.63
C THR A 262 -38.43 7.99 -1.51
N HIS A 263 -37.93 7.65 -0.32
CA HIS A 263 -37.50 6.33 0.07
C HIS A 263 -38.41 5.84 1.19
N VAL A 264 -38.89 4.61 1.08
CA VAL A 264 -39.69 3.95 2.12
C VAL A 264 -39.05 2.61 2.43
N GLY A 265 -38.69 2.39 3.70
CA GLY A 265 -37.93 1.21 4.06
C GLY A 265 -37.58 1.14 5.54
N ARG A 266 -36.51 0.41 5.84
CA ARG A 266 -36.06 0.20 7.21
C ARG A 266 -34.54 0.17 7.29
N SER A 267 -34.01 0.85 8.31
CA SER A 267 -32.63 0.68 8.72
C SER A 267 -32.50 -0.33 9.85
N VAL A 268 -31.49 -1.19 9.74
CA VAL A 268 -31.00 -2.08 10.79
C VAL A 268 -30.40 -1.30 11.97
N LEU A 269 -30.01 -0.04 11.76
CA LEU A 269 -29.34 0.84 12.73
C LEU A 269 -30.27 1.89 13.37
N SER A 270 -31.60 1.73 13.24
CA SER A 270 -32.56 2.71 13.77
C SER A 270 -32.58 2.80 15.31
N LYS A 271 -32.28 1.69 16.00
CA LYS A 271 -32.20 1.67 17.47
C LYS A 271 -30.75 1.82 17.92
N LYS A 272 -30.55 2.59 19.00
CA LYS A 272 -29.28 2.64 19.72
C LYS A 272 -29.05 1.28 20.41
N ILE A 273 -27.88 0.70 20.21
CA ILE A 273 -27.46 -0.57 20.82
C ILE A 273 -26.14 -0.30 21.54
N ASP A 274 -26.14 -0.45 22.86
CA ASP A 274 -24.99 -0.10 23.69
C ASP A 274 -23.74 -0.89 23.27
N GLY A 275 -22.63 -0.18 23.11
CA GLY A 275 -21.34 -0.75 22.70
C GLY A 275 -21.18 -1.10 21.22
N THR A 276 -22.24 -0.99 20.41
CA THR A 276 -22.18 -1.33 18.97
C THR A 276 -22.66 -0.19 18.06
N VAL A 277 -23.81 0.41 18.37
CA VAL A 277 -24.41 1.51 17.59
C VAL A 277 -24.49 2.75 18.48
N ASP A 278 -23.50 3.64 18.36
CA ASP A 278 -23.44 4.88 19.15
C ASP A 278 -24.49 5.91 18.71
N HIS A 279 -24.72 5.99 17.39
CA HIS A 279 -25.65 6.93 16.76
C HIS A 279 -26.69 6.16 15.93
N PRO A 280 -28.00 6.28 16.24
CA PRO A 280 -29.05 5.66 15.46
C PRO A 280 -29.13 6.35 14.08
N VAL A 281 -29.31 5.54 13.04
CA VAL A 281 -29.45 6.00 11.66
C VAL A 281 -30.77 5.45 11.15
N ASP A 282 -31.76 6.33 10.97
CA ASP A 282 -33.09 5.94 10.48
C ASP A 282 -33.15 6.04 8.96
N CYS A 283 -32.53 7.08 8.41
CA CYS A 283 -32.55 7.40 6.99
C CYS A 283 -31.15 7.36 6.37
N PRO A 284 -31.02 6.94 5.10
CA PRO A 284 -29.73 6.99 4.40
C PRO A 284 -29.15 8.40 4.28
N GLY A 285 -30.01 9.43 4.35
CA GLY A 285 -29.62 10.84 4.33
C GLY A 285 -28.99 11.37 5.62
N ASP A 286 -29.06 10.62 6.73
CA ASP A 286 -28.43 11.03 8.01
C ASP A 286 -26.90 10.86 7.94
N LEU A 287 -26.43 9.98 7.05
CA LEU A 287 -25.02 9.75 6.77
C LEU A 287 -24.54 10.66 5.64
N ARG A 288 -23.23 10.95 5.63
CA ARG A 288 -22.63 11.78 4.57
C ARG A 288 -22.63 11.01 3.25
N PHE A 289 -22.75 11.73 2.14
CA PHE A 289 -22.71 11.13 0.80
C PHE A 289 -21.46 10.27 0.54
N MET A 290 -20.31 10.61 1.14
CA MET A 290 -19.06 9.84 1.03
C MET A 290 -19.00 8.60 1.94
N GLU A 291 -19.95 8.45 2.85
CA GLU A 291 -20.03 7.35 3.83
C GLU A 291 -21.10 6.32 3.45
N VAL A 292 -21.78 6.54 2.32
CA VAL A 292 -22.90 5.74 1.88
C VAL A 292 -22.68 5.31 0.43
N ASP A 293 -22.91 4.02 0.16
CA ASP A 293 -23.06 3.51 -1.20
C ASP A 293 -24.48 2.99 -1.40
N ARG A 294 -24.95 2.96 -2.65
CA ARG A 294 -26.28 2.45 -2.97
C ARG A 294 -26.24 1.47 -4.14
N PHE A 295 -26.96 0.37 -3.99
CA PHE A 295 -27.13 -0.62 -5.04
C PHE A 295 -28.60 -0.74 -5.40
N LEU A 296 -28.85 -0.79 -6.70
CA LEU A 296 -30.17 -0.83 -7.31
C LEU A 296 -30.17 -1.88 -8.43
N PRO A 297 -31.33 -2.49 -8.73
CA PRO A 297 -31.47 -3.38 -9.87
C PRO A 297 -31.31 -2.58 -11.16
N ARG A 298 -30.60 -3.16 -12.12
CA ARG A 298 -30.26 -2.62 -13.44
C ARG A 298 -31.03 -3.28 -14.58
N LEU A 299 -31.60 -4.47 -14.39
CA LEU A 299 -32.43 -5.18 -15.37
C LEU A 299 -33.87 -4.63 -15.39
N MET A 300 -34.04 -3.32 -15.57
CA MET A 300 -35.35 -2.66 -15.65
C MET A 300 -35.41 -1.59 -16.74
N THR A 301 -36.62 -1.30 -17.22
CA THR A 301 -36.82 -0.23 -18.22
C THR A 301 -36.73 1.16 -17.58
N ALA A 302 -36.47 2.18 -18.40
CA ALA A 302 -36.39 3.56 -17.91
C ALA A 302 -37.72 4.05 -17.30
N GLU A 303 -38.86 3.55 -17.78
CA GLU A 303 -40.19 3.86 -17.24
C GLU A 303 -40.39 3.24 -15.86
N GLN A 304 -40.07 1.95 -15.70
CA GLN A 304 -40.14 1.26 -14.41
C GLN A 304 -39.25 1.92 -13.36
N TYR A 305 -38.07 2.39 -13.75
CA TYR A 305 -37.16 3.10 -12.85
C TYR A 305 -37.73 4.45 -12.36
N GLN A 306 -38.57 5.12 -13.14
CA GLN A 306 -39.21 6.38 -12.74
C GLN A 306 -40.37 6.16 -11.76
N ASP A 307 -41.06 5.03 -11.87
CA ASP A 307 -42.14 4.64 -10.95
C ASP A 307 -41.58 4.32 -9.56
N TRP A 308 -40.86 3.19 -9.45
CA TRP A 308 -40.25 2.74 -8.20
C TRP A 308 -39.22 1.62 -8.44
N TYR A 309 -38.25 1.50 -7.54
CA TYR A 309 -37.21 0.48 -7.59
C TYR A 309 -36.75 0.09 -6.18
N PHE A 310 -36.26 -1.15 -6.02
CA PHE A 310 -35.58 -1.55 -4.77
C PHE A 310 -34.22 -0.88 -4.66
N VAL A 311 -33.83 -0.53 -3.44
CA VAL A 311 -32.51 0.00 -3.16
C VAL A 311 -31.99 -0.52 -1.83
N ILE A 312 -30.71 -0.87 -1.81
CA ILE A 312 -29.98 -1.27 -0.62
C ILE A 312 -28.86 -0.26 -0.41
N TYR A 313 -28.77 0.28 0.79
CA TYR A 313 -27.72 1.20 1.18
C TYR A 313 -26.69 0.54 2.08
N PHE A 314 -25.44 0.85 1.79
CA PHE A 314 -24.27 0.29 2.44
C PHE A 314 -23.52 1.39 3.20
N ASP A 315 -23.04 1.03 4.39
CA ASP A 315 -22.25 1.88 5.26
C ASP A 315 -20.76 1.71 4.90
N LEU A 316 -20.11 2.81 4.54
CA LEU A 316 -18.70 2.91 4.22
C LEU A 316 -17.88 3.67 5.27
N ARG A 317 -18.45 4.05 6.42
CA ARG A 317 -17.76 4.86 7.45
C ARG A 317 -16.40 4.29 7.87
N SER A 318 -16.31 2.97 8.02
CA SER A 318 -15.05 2.30 8.37
C SER A 318 -13.99 2.47 7.26
N PHE A 319 -14.40 2.30 6.01
CA PHE A 319 -13.55 2.46 4.83
C PHE A 319 -13.08 3.91 4.68
N THR A 320 -14.01 4.87 4.72
CA THR A 320 -13.71 6.30 4.55
C THR A 320 -12.79 6.82 5.65
N ARG A 321 -12.94 6.34 6.90
CA ARG A 321 -12.03 6.70 8.01
C ARG A 321 -10.61 6.18 7.79
N GLN A 322 -10.46 4.94 7.33
CA GLN A 322 -9.15 4.34 7.05
C GLN A 322 -8.49 5.01 5.82
N GLU A 323 -9.26 5.31 4.78
CA GLU A 323 -8.79 6.06 3.60
C GLU A 323 -8.32 7.47 3.98
N ALA A 324 -9.06 8.18 4.83
CA ALA A 324 -8.66 9.49 5.35
C ALA A 324 -7.36 9.40 6.16
N GLN A 325 -7.20 8.38 7.01
CA GLN A 325 -5.97 8.19 7.77
C GLN A 325 -4.76 7.93 6.86
N MET A 326 -4.93 7.09 5.85
CA MET A 326 -3.85 6.71 4.93
C MET A 326 -3.48 7.83 3.95
N SER A 327 -4.45 8.64 3.52
CA SER A 327 -4.18 9.84 2.74
C SER A 327 -3.41 10.89 3.55
N LEU A 328 -3.75 11.09 4.83
CA LEU A 328 -2.99 11.96 5.73
C LEU A 328 -1.56 11.46 5.91
N CYS A 329 -1.37 10.17 6.19
CA CYS A 329 -0.03 9.55 6.25
C CYS A 329 0.76 9.75 4.96
N THR A 330 0.11 9.65 3.79
CA THR A 330 0.74 9.89 2.49
C THR A 330 1.22 11.32 2.34
N THR A 331 0.40 12.31 2.70
CA THR A 331 0.79 13.73 2.61
C THR A 331 1.96 14.05 3.54
N VAL A 332 1.92 13.57 4.78
CA VAL A 332 3.02 13.74 5.76
C VAL A 332 4.30 13.09 5.25
N PHE A 333 4.21 11.88 4.70
CA PHE A 333 5.35 11.18 4.13
C PHE A 333 5.97 11.95 2.95
N VAL A 334 5.16 12.45 2.02
CA VAL A 334 5.66 13.24 0.88
C VAL A 334 6.32 14.52 1.36
N CYS A 335 5.72 15.24 2.31
CA CYS A 335 6.33 16.45 2.89
C CYS A 335 7.69 16.14 3.54
N PHE A 336 7.77 15.05 4.31
CA PHE A 336 9.01 14.60 4.94
C PHE A 336 10.10 14.28 3.92
N VAL A 337 9.75 13.55 2.86
CA VAL A 337 10.67 13.20 1.77
C VAL A 337 11.16 14.44 1.02
N LEU A 338 10.28 15.40 0.74
CA LEU A 338 10.66 16.67 0.10
C LEU A 338 11.57 17.52 0.99
N CYS A 339 11.31 17.58 2.29
CA CYS A 339 12.19 18.28 3.24
C CYS A 339 13.60 17.66 3.25
N ILE A 340 13.68 16.33 3.31
CA ILE A 340 14.94 15.60 3.25
C ILE A 340 15.68 15.87 1.93
N ALA A 341 14.96 15.86 0.79
CA ALA A 341 15.52 16.17 -0.52
C ALA A 341 16.15 17.57 -0.52
N SER A 342 15.42 18.57 -0.03
CA SER A 342 15.87 19.96 0.04
C SER A 342 17.13 20.11 0.89
N ILE A 343 17.18 19.49 2.08
CA ILE A 343 18.35 19.52 2.96
C ILE A 343 19.55 18.86 2.29
N PHE A 344 19.38 17.71 1.63
CA PHE A 344 20.48 17.04 0.94
C PHE A 344 21.03 17.88 -0.22
N PHE A 345 20.16 18.46 -1.04
CA PHE A 345 20.59 19.33 -2.14
C PHE A 345 21.28 20.60 -1.64
N SER A 346 20.75 21.23 -0.59
CA SER A 346 21.36 22.41 0.02
C SER A 346 22.76 22.09 0.55
N ARG A 347 22.94 20.97 1.26
CA ARG A 347 24.26 20.53 1.73
C ARG A 347 25.22 20.21 0.59
N ASP A 348 24.74 19.58 -0.49
CA ASP A 348 25.57 19.26 -1.64
C ASP A 348 26.00 20.51 -2.41
N ALA A 349 25.11 21.49 -2.58
CA ALA A 349 25.45 22.78 -3.17
C ALA A 349 26.46 23.55 -2.31
N GLN A 350 26.27 23.56 -0.98
CA GLN A 350 27.16 24.25 -0.04
C GLN A 350 28.58 23.67 -0.09
N ALA A 351 28.72 22.36 0.10
CA ALA A 351 30.03 21.72 0.24
C ALA A 351 30.80 21.59 -1.07
N LEU A 352 30.10 21.59 -2.21
CA LEU A 352 30.72 21.30 -3.49
C LEU A 352 30.86 22.55 -4.39
N VAL A 353 30.06 23.60 -4.19
CA VAL A 353 30.14 24.84 -5.00
C VAL A 353 30.49 26.05 -4.15
N LEU A 354 29.71 26.31 -3.10
CA LEU A 354 29.84 27.57 -2.34
C LEU A 354 31.15 27.62 -1.55
N GLU A 355 31.49 26.57 -0.81
CA GLU A 355 32.71 26.51 0.00
C GLU A 355 34.00 26.62 -0.84
N PRO A 356 34.16 25.91 -1.98
CA PRO A 356 35.33 26.11 -2.84
C PRO A 356 35.44 27.51 -3.46
N VAL A 357 34.32 28.14 -3.84
CA VAL A 357 34.34 29.50 -4.41
C VAL A 357 34.73 30.52 -3.35
N GLU A 358 34.20 30.39 -2.13
CA GLU A 358 34.56 31.25 -1.00
C GLU A 358 36.05 31.10 -0.63
N GLN A 359 36.58 29.87 -0.66
CA GLN A 359 38.01 29.60 -0.47
C GLN A 359 38.87 30.15 -1.62
N MET A 360 38.38 30.16 -2.85
CA MET A 360 39.09 30.73 -3.99
C MET A 360 39.15 32.26 -3.89
N ILE A 361 38.03 32.92 -3.57
CA ILE A 361 37.95 34.37 -3.41
C ILE A 361 38.85 34.84 -2.27
N SER A 362 38.78 34.19 -1.11
CA SER A 362 39.63 34.56 0.05
C SER A 362 41.13 34.37 -0.22
N ARG A 363 41.53 33.35 -0.99
CA ARG A 363 42.93 33.20 -1.44
C ARG A 363 43.34 34.33 -2.37
N VAL A 364 42.48 34.72 -3.32
CA VAL A 364 42.76 35.82 -4.25
C VAL A 364 42.88 37.15 -3.50
N GLU A 365 42.01 37.42 -2.53
CA GLU A 365 42.10 38.60 -1.66
C GLU A 365 43.38 38.58 -0.82
N ALA A 366 43.75 37.45 -0.23
CA ALA A 366 44.98 37.32 0.53
C ALA A 366 46.25 37.53 -0.32
N ILE A 367 46.24 37.09 -1.59
CA ILE A 367 47.35 37.32 -2.55
C ILE A 367 47.40 38.78 -2.97
N ARG A 368 46.24 39.41 -3.18
CA ARG A 368 46.15 40.85 -3.51
C ARG A 368 46.70 41.71 -2.38
N ASP A 369 46.36 41.39 -1.14
CA ASP A 369 46.77 42.18 0.03
C ASP A 369 48.22 41.88 0.43
N ASN A 370 48.76 40.69 0.13
CA ASN A 370 50.17 40.36 0.31
C ASN A 370 50.69 39.37 -0.76
N PRO A 371 51.55 39.80 -1.71
CA PRO A 371 52.04 38.93 -2.77
C PRO A 371 52.93 37.77 -2.27
N LEU A 372 53.52 37.88 -1.08
CA LEU A 372 54.32 36.80 -0.47
C LEU A 372 53.44 35.71 0.18
N ALA A 373 52.14 35.96 0.41
CA ALA A 373 51.22 34.96 0.95
C ALA A 373 51.03 33.78 -0.01
N ALA A 374 51.14 34.00 -1.32
CA ALA A 374 51.02 32.97 -2.34
C ALA A 374 52.06 31.84 -2.15
N MET A 375 53.33 32.21 -1.93
CA MET A 375 54.42 31.25 -1.69
C MET A 375 54.18 30.43 -0.42
N LYS A 376 53.72 31.08 0.65
CA LYS A 376 53.46 30.42 1.93
C LYS A 376 52.29 29.44 1.85
N MET A 377 51.23 29.80 1.12
CA MET A 377 50.08 28.92 0.87
C MET A 377 50.46 27.69 0.03
N ALA A 378 51.36 27.85 -0.94
CA ALA A 378 51.86 26.74 -1.77
C ALA A 378 52.69 25.74 -0.95
N ASP A 379 53.61 26.24 -0.11
CA ASP A 379 54.41 25.39 0.79
C ASP A 379 53.52 24.65 1.79
N ASP A 380 52.53 25.31 2.38
CA ASP A 380 51.57 24.70 3.32
C ASP A 380 50.68 23.64 2.64
N GLU A 381 50.32 23.81 1.37
CA GLU A 381 49.60 22.79 0.60
C GLU A 381 50.47 21.56 0.34
N PHE A 382 51.72 21.78 -0.08
CA PHE A 382 52.67 20.70 -0.33
C PHE A 382 52.94 19.87 0.92
N GLN A 383 53.18 20.52 2.07
CA GLN A 383 53.37 19.84 3.35
C GLN A 383 52.14 19.04 3.77
N ARG A 384 50.93 19.59 3.58
CA ARG A 384 49.67 18.87 3.89
C ARG A 384 49.48 17.64 2.99
N GLU A 385 49.85 17.71 1.71
CA GLU A 385 49.82 16.53 0.84
C GLU A 385 50.81 15.46 1.29
N GLU A 386 52.03 15.85 1.67
CA GLU A 386 53.05 14.92 2.12
C GLU A 386 52.64 14.21 3.42
N GLN A 387 52.09 14.96 4.38
CA GLN A 387 51.53 14.41 5.62
C GLN A 387 50.38 13.43 5.33
N ARG A 388 49.49 13.75 4.37
CA ARG A 388 48.41 12.83 3.95
C ARG A 388 48.95 11.56 3.31
N LYS A 389 50.01 11.64 2.50
CA LYS A 389 50.68 10.46 1.92
C LYS A 389 51.29 9.59 3.02
N ARG A 390 52.04 10.18 3.97
CA ARG A 390 52.63 9.48 5.13
C ARG A 390 51.56 8.81 6.01
N ALA A 391 50.46 9.51 6.31
CA ALA A 391 49.36 8.95 7.10
C ALA A 391 48.62 7.79 6.40
N ARG A 392 48.49 7.84 5.06
CA ARG A 392 47.93 6.73 4.26
C ARG A 392 48.82 5.49 4.33
N LEU A 393 50.13 5.68 4.15
CA LEU A 393 51.11 4.59 4.26
C LEU A 393 51.10 3.96 5.65
N ALA A 394 51.06 4.76 6.71
CA ALA A 394 50.98 4.26 8.09
C ALA A 394 49.70 3.44 8.35
N LYS A 395 48.55 3.86 7.81
CA LYS A 395 47.28 3.11 7.90
C LYS A 395 47.33 1.80 7.13
N ASP A 396 47.94 1.77 5.95
CA ASP A 396 48.08 0.54 5.18
C ASP A 396 49.02 -0.46 5.86
N GLN A 397 50.08 0.04 6.52
CA GLN A 397 51.04 -0.79 7.26
C GLN A 397 50.41 -1.41 8.53
N THR A 398 49.61 -0.65 9.28
CA THR A 398 48.84 -1.21 10.43
C THR A 398 47.79 -2.22 9.99
N ARG A 399 47.17 -1.99 8.84
CA ARG A 399 46.15 -2.88 8.27
C ARG A 399 46.76 -4.18 7.74
N TRP A 400 47.96 -4.12 7.16
CA TRP A 400 48.76 -5.28 6.76
C TRP A 400 49.27 -6.08 7.97
N GLY A 401 49.68 -5.40 9.05
CA GLY A 401 50.04 -6.03 10.32
C GLY A 401 48.88 -6.80 10.98
N LYS A 402 47.66 -6.22 10.99
CA LYS A 402 46.45 -6.92 11.44
C LYS A 402 46.11 -8.13 10.56
N PHE A 403 46.29 -8.03 9.23
CA PHE A 403 46.07 -9.14 8.31
C PHE A 403 47.08 -10.29 8.51
N MET A 404 48.36 -9.96 8.71
CA MET A 404 49.43 -10.93 9.00
C MET A 404 49.25 -11.64 10.35
N ASN A 405 48.80 -10.93 11.40
CA ASN A 405 48.49 -11.56 12.68
C ASN A 405 47.27 -12.49 12.61
N MET A 406 46.30 -12.17 11.75
CA MET A 406 45.12 -13.01 11.52
C MET A 406 45.50 -14.28 10.75
N CYS A 407 46.37 -14.21 9.74
CA CYS A 407 46.91 -15.40 9.05
C CYS A 407 47.86 -16.25 9.92
N ARG A 408 48.47 -15.69 10.97
CA ARG A 408 49.33 -16.44 11.90
C ARG A 408 48.53 -17.36 12.83
N HIS A 409 47.25 -17.07 13.08
CA HIS A 409 46.39 -17.86 13.94
C HIS A 409 45.72 -19.06 13.24
N GLU A 410 45.89 -19.20 11.92
CA GLU A 410 45.28 -20.24 11.07
C GLU A 410 46.34 -21.16 10.42
N ARG A 411 47.32 -21.65 11.19
CA ARG A 411 48.05 -22.88 10.81
C ARG A 411 47.38 -24.09 11.46
N PRO A 412 46.79 -25.03 10.70
CA PRO A 412 46.38 -26.31 11.25
C PRO A 412 47.61 -27.15 11.63
N ARG A 413 47.51 -27.86 12.76
CA ARG A 413 48.46 -28.90 13.17
C ARG A 413 48.48 -30.01 12.12
N LEU A 414 49.58 -30.14 11.40
CA LEU A 414 49.89 -31.29 10.54
C LEU A 414 51.28 -31.80 10.94
N SER A 415 51.37 -32.45 12.10
CA SER A 415 52.52 -33.25 12.50
C SER A 415 52.20 -34.16 13.69
N SER A 416 51.45 -35.24 13.44
CA SER A 416 51.46 -36.44 14.27
C SER A 416 50.55 -37.52 13.65
N LEU A 417 51.06 -38.21 12.64
CA LEU A 417 50.60 -39.55 12.29
C LEU A 417 51.83 -40.39 11.90
N VAL A 418 52.59 -40.78 12.92
CA VAL A 418 53.58 -41.85 12.87
C VAL A 418 53.49 -42.57 14.22
N VAL A 419 53.52 -43.91 14.18
CA VAL A 419 53.66 -44.89 15.29
C VAL A 419 52.37 -45.46 15.91
N VAL A 420 51.92 -46.58 15.32
CA VAL A 420 51.75 -47.92 15.94
C VAL A 420 51.18 -48.01 17.36
N LEU A 421 49.90 -48.42 17.49
CA LEU A 421 49.39 -49.64 18.16
C LEU A 421 47.86 -49.69 18.10
#